data_AF-A0A450WFH3-F1
#
_entry.id   AF-A0A450WFH3-F1
#
_cell.length_a   1.000
_cell.length_b   1.000
_cell.length_c   1.000
_cell.angle_alpha   90.00
_cell.angle_beta   90.00
_cell.angle_gamma   90.00
#
_symmetry.space_group_name_H-M   'P 1'
#
loop_
_entity.id
_entity.type
_entity.pdbx_description
1 polymer ?
#
loop_
_entity_poly.entity_id
_entity_poly.type
_entity_poly.pdbx_seq_one_letter_code
_entity_poly.pdbx_strand_id
1 'polypeptide(L)'
;MSRIVSILLLWLVSKPLSGIEAPSPLPSPPNGASSTGEFLRWFWERPLAEQGTLAISPDLPGPPLVPEACGLCHASQYNDWMGSRHAHAMGAGAIGQFFDMSEAERQACLDCHAPLHEQSETLTEYVEDSMWAEPASQDHASTNTQNRPLHERGVICGACHMRAGRWYGPPRRGELLSPEALGALPHHGWVSSDAFEDSRFCAACHQFPPDGFRLDGKLLEDTYEEWRASPQARLGVQCQTCHMPDRRHLFRGIHDPETVRGGVNTGSRSFSIDRGEVRVLVFLGNTATGHRLPTYVTPEIRLEAYQTDIDGEAIPDTTQIRWVARKVSLDLGKEYFDTRLAPGETATLAYRKPLSRHADALVARVYVEPDALYSRIYQALLELSPDGEGAPLIREALAESRRSGFSLYEKHYPIPKGRHREQEP
;
A
#
# COMPACT_ATOMS: atom_id res chain seq x y z
N MET A 1 2.85 -16.98 -23.73
CA MET A 1 4.19 -16.57 -23.25
C MET A 1 4.87 -15.44 -24.05
N SER A 2 4.18 -14.54 -24.76
CA SER A 2 4.89 -13.49 -25.54
C SER A 2 4.19 -12.13 -25.65
N ARG A 3 3.27 -11.78 -24.75
CA ARG A 3 2.71 -10.41 -24.69
C ARG A 3 2.43 -9.83 -23.31
N ILE A 4 2.29 -10.65 -22.26
CA ILE A 4 2.18 -10.15 -20.87
C ILE A 4 3.59 -9.95 -20.24
N VAL A 5 4.59 -10.71 -20.70
CA VAL A 5 6.01 -10.61 -20.27
C VAL A 5 6.81 -9.60 -21.13
N SER A 6 6.28 -9.14 -22.26
CA SER A 6 7.08 -8.43 -23.27
C SER A 6 7.04 -6.89 -23.19
N ILE A 7 6.42 -6.30 -22.16
CA ILE A 7 6.33 -4.82 -22.03
C ILE A 7 7.52 -4.22 -21.25
N LEU A 8 8.36 -5.03 -20.61
CA LEU A 8 9.62 -4.57 -19.98
C LEU A 8 10.83 -4.52 -20.95
N LEU A 9 10.66 -4.91 -22.21
CA LEU A 9 11.75 -5.12 -23.18
C LEU A 9 12.20 -3.88 -23.98
N LEU A 10 11.88 -2.67 -23.53
CA LEU A 10 12.30 -1.40 -24.18
C LEU A 10 13.47 -0.71 -23.47
N TRP A 11 14.30 -1.47 -22.75
CA TRP A 11 15.49 -0.99 -22.02
C TRP A 11 16.84 -1.34 -22.65
N LEU A 12 16.87 -1.63 -23.95
CA LEU A 12 18.08 -2.06 -24.65
C LEU A 12 18.37 -1.20 -25.88
N VAL A 13 18.84 0.04 -25.68
CA VAL A 13 19.95 0.63 -26.48
C VAL A 13 20.57 1.79 -25.69
N SER A 14 21.64 1.52 -24.92
CA SER A 14 22.69 2.49 -24.59
C SER A 14 23.95 1.78 -24.10
N LYS A 15 24.86 1.50 -25.04
CA LYS A 15 26.33 1.27 -25.00
C LYS A 15 27.00 0.54 -23.81
N PRO A 16 28.04 -0.29 -24.09
CA PRO A 16 28.73 -1.07 -23.07
C PRO A 16 29.59 -0.17 -22.18
N LEU A 17 29.41 -0.26 -20.86
CA LEU A 17 30.39 0.20 -19.89
C LEU A 17 31.29 -0.99 -19.53
N SER A 18 32.50 -0.96 -20.07
CA SER A 18 33.61 -1.77 -19.58
C SER A 18 34.10 -1.20 -18.25
N GLY A 19 34.19 -2.05 -17.22
CA GLY A 19 34.81 -1.73 -15.94
C GLY A 19 33.92 -2.06 -14.74
N ILE A 20 33.89 -3.33 -14.33
CA ILE A 20 33.41 -3.70 -12.99
C ILE A 20 34.59 -3.45 -12.05
N GLU A 21 34.66 -2.24 -11.50
CA GLU A 21 35.36 -1.98 -10.24
C GLU A 21 34.41 -2.33 -9.10
N ALA A 22 34.93 -3.01 -8.06
CA ALA A 22 34.19 -3.32 -6.86
C ALA A 22 33.54 -2.06 -6.27
N PRO A 23 32.34 -2.14 -5.67
CA PRO A 23 31.68 -0.98 -5.08
C PRO A 23 32.63 -0.35 -4.06
N SER A 24 32.98 0.92 -4.31
CA SER A 24 33.70 1.73 -3.34
C SER A 24 32.84 1.83 -2.07
N PRO A 25 33.44 1.81 -0.87
CA PRO A 25 32.67 2.02 0.36
C PRO A 25 31.91 3.35 0.23
N LEU A 26 30.60 3.31 0.56
CA LEU A 26 29.75 4.51 0.53
C LEU A 26 30.49 5.66 1.23
N PRO A 27 30.54 6.85 0.62
CA PRO A 27 31.10 8.01 1.31
C PRO A 27 30.36 8.17 2.64
N SER A 28 31.11 8.53 3.68
CA SER A 28 30.53 8.95 4.96
C SER A 28 29.39 9.95 4.70
N PRO A 29 28.34 10.00 5.54
CA PRO A 29 27.33 11.06 5.42
C PRO A 29 28.09 12.37 5.27
N PRO A 30 27.73 13.26 4.32
CA PRO A 30 28.47 14.50 4.18
C PRO A 30 28.51 15.14 5.57
N ASN A 31 29.71 15.28 6.11
CA ASN A 31 29.93 15.99 7.37
C ASN A 31 29.42 17.42 7.10
N GLY A 32 28.14 17.66 7.41
CA GLY A 32 27.41 18.86 6.98
C GLY A 32 26.59 18.69 5.69
N ALA A 33 25.69 17.70 5.59
CA ALA A 33 24.55 17.80 4.69
C ALA A 33 23.87 19.15 4.97
N SER A 34 24.03 20.12 4.07
CA SER A 34 23.60 21.50 4.29
C SER A 34 22.08 21.65 4.22
N SER A 35 21.40 20.62 3.70
CA SER A 35 19.95 20.57 3.54
C SER A 35 19.38 19.16 3.65
N THR A 36 18.10 19.06 4.02
CA THR A 36 17.29 17.83 4.01
C THR A 36 17.33 17.09 2.67
N GLY A 37 17.41 17.82 1.56
CA GLY A 37 17.45 17.22 0.21
C GLY A 37 18.74 16.47 -0.09
N GLU A 38 19.89 16.96 0.40
CA GLU A 38 21.16 16.26 0.26
C GLU A 38 21.18 14.98 1.09
N PHE A 39 20.69 15.05 2.33
CA PHE A 39 20.55 13.88 3.18
C PHE A 39 19.68 12.80 2.53
N LEU A 40 18.51 13.17 2.01
CA LEU A 40 17.57 12.20 1.41
C LEU A 40 18.13 11.53 0.15
N ARG A 41 18.88 12.25 -0.70
CA ARG A 41 19.51 11.66 -1.89
C ARG A 41 20.52 10.59 -1.55
N TRP A 42 21.36 10.84 -0.53
CA TRP A 42 22.32 9.86 -0.04
C TRP A 42 21.62 8.71 0.70
N PHE A 43 20.66 9.02 1.58
CA PHE A 43 19.96 8.03 2.39
C PHE A 43 19.13 7.05 1.56
N TRP A 44 18.64 7.47 0.40
CA TRP A 44 17.84 6.65 -0.51
C TRP A 44 18.54 6.36 -1.83
N GLU A 45 19.87 6.37 -1.86
CA GLU A 45 20.65 5.88 -3.00
C GLU A 45 20.41 4.38 -3.21
N ARG A 46 19.96 3.99 -4.40
CA ARG A 46 19.49 2.63 -4.71
C ARG A 46 20.41 1.90 -5.71
N PRO A 47 20.54 0.57 -5.60
CA PRO A 47 20.03 -0.28 -4.52
C PRO A 47 20.71 0.09 -3.19
N LEU A 48 20.01 -0.11 -2.06
CA LEU A 48 20.60 0.22 -0.76
C LEU A 48 21.84 -0.66 -0.54
N ALA A 49 22.94 -0.07 -0.07
CA ALA A 49 24.13 -0.84 0.27
C ALA A 49 23.91 -1.71 1.52
N GLU A 50 24.73 -2.75 1.65
CA GLU A 50 24.84 -3.55 2.87
C GLU A 50 25.08 -2.68 4.11
N GLN A 51 24.47 -3.05 5.23
CA GLN A 51 24.60 -2.31 6.48
C GLN A 51 25.95 -2.56 7.17
N GLY A 52 26.67 -3.62 6.77
CA GLY A 52 27.96 -4.01 7.32
C GLY A 52 27.86 -4.62 8.73
N THR A 53 28.95 -4.54 9.50
CA THR A 53 28.96 -5.10 10.86
C THR A 53 28.14 -4.23 11.80
N LEU A 54 27.15 -4.85 12.43
CA LEU A 54 26.17 -4.16 13.26
C LEU A 54 26.23 -4.70 14.70
N ALA A 55 26.24 -3.80 15.69
CA ALA A 55 26.20 -4.15 17.10
C ALA A 55 25.24 -3.20 17.85
N ILE A 56 24.21 -3.76 18.48
CA ILE A 56 23.26 -2.99 19.30
C ILE A 56 23.77 -2.86 20.74
N SER A 57 24.26 -3.95 21.32
CA SER A 57 24.86 -3.96 22.65
C SER A 57 25.73 -5.21 22.79
N PRO A 58 26.82 -5.19 23.57
CA PRO A 58 27.58 -6.40 23.90
C PRO A 58 26.70 -7.53 24.45
N ASP A 59 25.61 -7.20 25.13
CA ASP A 59 24.73 -8.15 25.82
C ASP A 59 23.53 -8.63 24.99
N LEU A 60 23.39 -8.19 23.73
CA LEU A 60 22.30 -8.57 22.84
C LEU A 60 22.80 -9.49 21.71
N PRO A 61 22.77 -10.82 21.90
CA PRO A 61 23.12 -11.77 20.86
C PRO A 61 21.98 -11.91 19.86
N GLY A 62 22.16 -11.41 18.63
CA GLY A 62 21.22 -11.62 17.53
C GLY A 62 21.58 -10.76 16.32
N PRO A 63 21.16 -11.16 15.10
CA PRO A 63 21.36 -10.36 13.90
C PRO A 63 20.55 -9.05 14.03
N PRO A 64 21.19 -7.89 14.11
CA PRO A 64 20.54 -6.62 14.47
C PRO A 64 19.57 -6.08 13.43
N LEU A 65 19.46 -6.74 12.27
CA LEU A 65 18.51 -6.39 11.22
C LEU A 65 17.10 -6.97 11.46
N VAL A 66 16.93 -7.96 12.35
CA VAL A 66 15.59 -8.49 12.61
C VAL A 66 14.76 -7.51 13.47
N PRO A 67 13.51 -7.20 13.09
CA PRO A 67 12.64 -6.28 13.84
C PRO A 67 12.45 -6.63 15.33
N GLU A 68 12.49 -7.91 15.66
CA GLU A 68 12.37 -8.47 17.00
C GLU A 68 13.46 -7.93 17.93
N ALA A 69 14.68 -7.76 17.41
CA ALA A 69 15.79 -7.20 18.17
C ALA A 69 15.50 -5.75 18.57
N CYS A 70 14.86 -4.97 17.70
CA CYS A 70 14.38 -3.63 18.03
C CYS A 70 13.23 -3.67 19.04
N GLY A 71 12.33 -4.66 18.92
CA GLY A 71 11.17 -4.86 19.80
C GLY A 71 11.50 -5.09 21.27
N LEU A 72 12.72 -5.56 21.58
CA LEU A 72 13.20 -5.72 22.97
C LEU A 72 13.23 -4.41 23.75
N CYS A 73 13.53 -3.28 23.10
CA CYS A 73 13.56 -1.96 23.71
C CYS A 73 12.45 -1.02 23.19
N HIS A 74 11.98 -1.24 21.96
CA HIS A 74 11.00 -0.41 21.26
C HIS A 74 9.67 -1.15 21.02
N ALA A 75 9.13 -1.79 22.07
CA ALA A 75 7.96 -2.65 21.98
C ALA A 75 6.74 -1.98 21.33
N SER A 76 6.49 -0.69 21.62
CA SER A 76 5.36 0.04 21.01
C SER A 76 5.52 0.18 19.49
N GLN A 77 6.70 0.59 19.03
CA GLN A 77 6.96 0.78 17.60
C GLN A 77 6.96 -0.56 16.86
N TYR A 78 7.53 -1.61 17.47
CA TYR A 78 7.50 -2.96 16.92
C TYR A 78 6.08 -3.49 16.77
N ASN A 79 5.23 -3.36 17.79
CA ASN A 79 3.84 -3.81 17.72
C ASN A 79 3.01 -3.03 16.68
N ASP A 80 3.23 -1.72 16.57
CA ASP A 80 2.58 -0.91 15.52
C ASP A 80 2.97 -1.39 14.12
N TRP A 81 4.29 -1.53 13.90
CA TRP A 81 4.84 -1.96 12.62
C TRP A 81 4.34 -3.36 12.25
N MET A 82 4.31 -4.29 13.20
CA MET A 82 3.86 -5.67 12.98
C MET A 82 2.43 -5.72 12.43
N GLY A 83 1.54 -4.81 12.87
CA GLY A 83 0.16 -4.73 12.37
C GLY A 83 0.00 -3.92 11.09
N SER A 84 1.09 -3.41 10.50
CA SER A 84 1.05 -2.48 9.36
C SER A 84 1.26 -3.18 8.02
N ARG A 85 0.83 -2.55 6.93
CA ARG A 85 1.14 -3.04 5.58
C ARG A 85 2.62 -2.98 5.22
N HIS A 86 3.45 -2.23 5.95
CA HIS A 86 4.90 -2.27 5.79
C HIS A 86 5.50 -3.62 6.21
N ALA A 87 5.08 -4.18 7.36
CA ALA A 87 5.52 -5.53 7.78
C ALA A 87 5.03 -6.64 6.84
N HIS A 88 3.93 -6.39 6.12
CA HIS A 88 3.32 -7.31 5.18
C HIS A 88 3.60 -6.96 3.71
N ALA A 89 4.54 -6.06 3.43
CA ALA A 89 4.84 -5.61 2.06
C ALA A 89 5.34 -6.75 1.17
N MET A 90 5.91 -7.79 1.78
CA MET A 90 6.36 -9.03 1.16
C MET A 90 5.47 -10.22 1.55
N GLY A 91 4.15 -10.03 1.55
CA GLY A 91 3.19 -11.11 1.74
C GLY A 91 3.16 -12.11 0.58
N ALA A 92 2.35 -13.17 0.73
CA ALA A 92 2.24 -14.27 -0.23
C ALA A 92 2.02 -13.80 -1.68
N GLY A 93 1.22 -12.74 -1.88
CA GLY A 93 0.94 -12.20 -3.20
C GLY A 93 2.15 -11.57 -3.91
N ALA A 94 3.10 -10.99 -3.17
CA ALA A 94 4.32 -10.45 -3.74
C ALA A 94 5.30 -11.59 -4.07
N ILE A 95 5.59 -12.45 -3.08
CA ILE A 95 6.54 -13.56 -3.22
C ILE A 95 6.10 -14.54 -4.31
N GLY A 96 4.80 -14.87 -4.36
CA GLY A 96 4.26 -15.79 -5.36
C GLY A 96 4.43 -15.32 -6.82
N GLN A 97 4.77 -14.05 -7.07
CA GLN A 97 5.04 -13.53 -8.41
C GLN A 97 6.53 -13.59 -8.80
N PHE A 98 7.44 -13.80 -7.85
CA PHE A 98 8.89 -13.62 -8.06
C PHE A 98 9.59 -14.82 -8.71
N PHE A 99 8.99 -16.01 -8.66
CA PHE A 99 9.54 -17.23 -9.25
C PHE A 99 9.71 -17.12 -10.78
N ASP A 100 8.81 -16.39 -11.45
CA ASP A 100 8.84 -16.21 -12.91
C ASP A 100 9.61 -14.93 -13.35
N MET A 101 10.22 -14.20 -12.42
CA MET A 101 10.92 -12.94 -12.68
C MET A 101 12.43 -13.13 -12.76
N SER A 102 13.11 -12.28 -13.53
CA SER A 102 14.56 -12.13 -13.46
C SER A 102 15.00 -11.43 -12.17
N GLU A 103 16.28 -11.55 -11.82
CA GLU A 103 16.86 -10.87 -10.65
C GLU A 103 16.68 -9.34 -10.73
N ALA A 104 16.89 -8.74 -11.90
CA ALA A 104 16.70 -7.30 -12.11
C ALA A 104 15.23 -6.87 -11.91
N GLU A 105 14.26 -7.69 -12.36
CA GLU A 105 12.84 -7.43 -12.14
C GLU A 105 12.47 -7.55 -10.65
N ARG A 106 12.98 -8.56 -9.95
CA ARG A 106 12.80 -8.70 -8.50
C ARG A 106 13.39 -7.51 -7.75
N GLN A 107 14.60 -7.10 -8.09
CA GLN A 107 15.27 -5.96 -7.44
C GLN A 107 14.45 -4.67 -7.55
N ALA A 108 13.83 -4.40 -8.71
CA ALA A 108 12.96 -3.24 -8.89
C ALA A 108 11.73 -3.26 -7.96
N CYS A 109 11.23 -4.44 -7.58
CA CYS A 109 10.18 -4.57 -6.56
C CYS A 109 10.73 -4.41 -5.14
N LEU A 110 11.88 -5.03 -4.85
CA LEU A 110 12.51 -5.02 -3.53
C LEU A 110 12.89 -3.62 -3.07
N ASP A 111 13.33 -2.78 -4.01
CA ASP A 111 13.56 -1.34 -3.86
C ASP A 111 12.51 -0.63 -2.99
N CYS A 112 11.25 -1.06 -3.04
CA CYS A 112 10.19 -0.53 -2.17
C CYS A 112 9.66 -1.55 -1.15
N HIS A 113 9.60 -2.84 -1.49
CA HIS A 113 8.89 -3.85 -0.68
C HIS A 113 9.75 -4.51 0.40
N ALA A 114 11.06 -4.62 0.19
CA ALA A 114 12.03 -5.16 1.15
C ALA A 114 13.44 -4.63 0.78
N PRO A 115 13.71 -3.35 1.04
CA PRO A 115 14.73 -2.58 0.31
C PRO A 115 16.16 -2.78 0.79
N LEU A 116 16.38 -3.51 1.88
CA LEU A 116 17.74 -3.77 2.34
C LEU A 116 18.45 -4.76 1.41
N HIS A 117 19.75 -4.58 1.22
CA HIS A 117 20.58 -5.52 0.46
C HIS A 117 20.45 -6.95 1.01
N GLU A 118 20.52 -7.09 2.34
CA GLU A 118 20.41 -8.39 3.02
C GLU A 118 19.03 -9.04 2.82
N GLN A 119 17.98 -8.24 2.57
CA GLN A 119 16.68 -8.79 2.19
C GLN A 119 16.71 -9.35 0.77
N SER A 120 17.35 -8.65 -0.16
CA SER A 120 17.53 -9.14 -1.54
C SER A 120 18.26 -10.47 -1.58
N GLU A 121 19.40 -10.58 -0.90
CA GLU A 121 20.18 -11.82 -0.82
C GLU A 121 19.33 -12.99 -0.32
N THR A 122 18.61 -12.80 0.80
CA THR A 122 17.76 -13.87 1.35
C THR A 122 16.57 -14.24 0.45
N LEU A 123 16.12 -13.35 -0.44
CA LEU A 123 15.09 -13.69 -1.43
C LEU A 123 15.70 -14.48 -2.58
N THR A 124 16.86 -14.07 -3.07
CA THR A 124 17.58 -14.78 -4.14
C THR A 124 17.88 -16.21 -3.72
N GLU A 125 18.44 -16.42 -2.52
CA GLU A 125 18.66 -17.76 -1.95
C GLU A 125 17.37 -18.58 -1.91
N TYR A 126 16.26 -17.99 -1.45
CA TYR A 126 14.98 -18.67 -1.35
C TYR A 126 14.41 -19.11 -2.71
N VAL A 127 14.46 -18.23 -3.71
CA VAL A 127 13.96 -18.52 -5.06
C VAL A 127 14.87 -19.52 -5.77
N GLU A 128 16.18 -19.47 -5.56
CA GLU A 128 17.11 -20.44 -6.14
C GLU A 128 16.96 -21.82 -5.48
N ASP A 129 16.90 -21.90 -4.15
CA ASP A 129 16.72 -23.16 -3.43
C ASP A 129 15.38 -23.85 -3.78
N SER A 130 14.31 -23.08 -4.01
CA SER A 130 13.01 -23.65 -4.40
C SER A 130 13.05 -24.30 -5.77
N MET A 131 13.91 -23.82 -6.69
CA MET A 131 14.09 -24.44 -8.02
C MET A 131 14.78 -25.81 -7.95
N TRP A 132 15.49 -26.11 -6.86
CA TRP A 132 16.24 -27.36 -6.67
C TRP A 132 15.62 -28.29 -5.62
N ALA A 133 14.55 -27.89 -4.93
CA ALA A 133 13.88 -28.67 -3.91
C ALA A 133 12.86 -29.66 -4.50
N GLU A 134 12.83 -30.89 -3.98
CA GLU A 134 11.80 -31.87 -4.32
C GLU A 134 10.40 -31.39 -3.85
N PRO A 135 9.32 -31.56 -4.65
CA PRO A 135 7.99 -30.97 -4.38
C PRO A 135 7.36 -31.33 -3.02
N ALA A 136 7.86 -32.37 -2.34
CA ALA A 136 7.31 -32.90 -1.10
C ALA A 136 7.84 -32.24 0.19
N SER A 137 8.84 -31.35 0.12
CA SER A 137 9.42 -30.68 1.31
C SER A 137 8.97 -29.24 1.52
N GLN A 138 8.09 -28.72 0.65
CA GLN A 138 7.71 -27.30 0.65
C GLN A 138 6.58 -27.01 1.66
N ASP A 139 6.92 -27.05 2.94
CA ASP A 139 6.10 -26.49 4.01
C ASP A 139 6.31 -24.97 4.05
N HIS A 140 5.75 -24.25 3.07
CA HIS A 140 5.85 -22.78 2.97
C HIS A 140 5.15 -22.03 4.12
N ALA A 141 4.51 -22.75 5.03
CA ALA A 141 3.72 -22.20 6.12
C ALA A 141 4.44 -22.34 7.48
N SER A 142 5.56 -21.64 7.67
CA SER A 142 5.98 -21.34 9.03
C SER A 142 5.00 -20.32 9.63
N THR A 143 4.04 -20.81 10.40
CA THR A 143 3.14 -19.98 11.24
C THR A 143 3.88 -19.27 12.39
N ASN A 144 5.18 -19.52 12.55
CA ASN A 144 6.02 -18.85 13.53
C ASN A 144 6.63 -17.56 12.94
N THR A 145 6.10 -16.42 13.32
CA THR A 145 6.55 -15.08 12.88
C THR A 145 8.01 -14.80 13.24
N GLN A 146 8.57 -15.45 14.26
CA GLN A 146 9.94 -15.23 14.72
C GLN A 146 11.01 -15.82 13.77
N ASN A 147 10.67 -16.85 13.00
CA ASN A 147 11.60 -17.60 12.14
C ASN A 147 11.44 -17.33 10.64
N ARG A 148 10.68 -16.31 10.24
CA ARG A 148 10.52 -15.99 8.81
C ARG A 148 11.83 -15.47 8.20
N PRO A 149 12.18 -15.83 6.95
CA PRO A 149 13.30 -15.23 6.23
C PRO A 149 13.23 -13.69 6.23
N LEU A 150 14.37 -13.00 6.10
CA LEU A 150 14.43 -11.54 6.23
C LEU A 150 13.63 -10.82 5.12
N HIS A 151 13.67 -11.35 3.89
CA HIS A 151 12.89 -10.82 2.77
C HIS A 151 11.38 -10.79 3.05
N GLU A 152 10.85 -11.78 3.77
CA GLU A 152 9.42 -11.87 4.07
C GLU A 152 8.91 -10.85 5.08
N ARG A 153 9.82 -10.15 5.77
CA ARG A 153 9.49 -9.17 6.81
C ARG A 153 9.16 -7.78 6.25
N GLY A 154 9.17 -7.61 4.93
CA GLY A 154 8.73 -6.38 4.26
C GLY A 154 9.61 -5.16 4.56
N VAL A 155 9.00 -3.99 4.74
CA VAL A 155 9.73 -2.75 5.06
C VAL A 155 10.02 -2.69 6.56
N ILE A 156 11.18 -3.23 6.96
CA ILE A 156 11.59 -3.40 8.36
C ILE A 156 12.20 -2.13 8.98
N CYS A 157 12.45 -2.15 10.29
CA CYS A 157 13.05 -1.02 11.02
C CYS A 157 14.34 -0.50 10.37
N GLY A 158 15.25 -1.41 10.00
CA GLY A 158 16.51 -1.07 9.35
C GLY A 158 16.34 -0.41 7.98
N ALA A 159 15.30 -0.78 7.23
CA ALA A 159 14.99 -0.17 5.93
C ALA A 159 14.78 1.35 6.04
N CYS A 160 14.15 1.82 7.12
CA CYS A 160 13.90 3.24 7.36
C CYS A 160 14.95 3.91 8.24
N HIS A 161 15.54 3.20 9.20
CA HIS A 161 16.33 3.83 10.27
C HIS A 161 17.82 3.53 10.23
N MET A 162 18.32 2.68 9.33
CA MET A 162 19.74 2.29 9.34
C MET A 162 20.41 2.60 8.02
N ARG A 163 21.60 3.22 8.06
CA ARG A 163 22.49 3.35 6.90
C ARG A 163 23.94 3.26 7.34
N ALA A 164 24.73 2.48 6.59
CA ALA A 164 26.16 2.32 6.81
C ALA A 164 26.51 2.04 8.29
N GLY A 165 25.81 1.07 8.90
CA GLY A 165 26.07 0.63 10.26
C GLY A 165 25.55 1.57 11.38
N ARG A 166 24.79 2.62 11.04
CA ARG A 166 24.35 3.65 12.00
C ARG A 166 22.84 3.85 11.97
N TRP A 167 22.29 4.25 13.12
CA TRP A 167 20.87 4.55 13.29
C TRP A 167 20.59 6.04 13.09
N TYR A 168 19.50 6.33 12.39
CA TYR A 168 19.03 7.67 12.07
C TYR A 168 17.57 7.81 12.50
N GLY A 169 17.16 9.03 12.84
CA GLY A 169 15.80 9.29 13.28
C GLY A 169 15.50 10.77 13.42
N PRO A 170 14.27 11.11 13.79
CA PRO A 170 13.87 12.50 13.97
C PRO A 170 14.57 13.13 15.18
N PRO A 171 14.60 14.48 15.26
CA PRO A 171 15.05 15.19 16.45
C PRO A 171 14.36 14.70 17.72
N ARG A 172 15.07 14.65 18.86
CA ARG A 172 14.48 14.25 20.14
C ARG A 172 13.38 15.25 20.53
N ARG A 173 12.23 14.74 21.00
CA ARG A 173 11.24 15.58 21.69
C ARG A 173 11.72 15.81 23.13
N GLY A 174 11.75 17.07 23.58
CA GLY A 174 12.15 17.43 24.95
C GLY A 174 13.64 17.76 25.07
N GLU A 175 14.23 17.47 26.24
CA GLU A 175 15.61 17.86 26.54
C GLU A 175 16.63 17.23 25.60
N LEU A 176 17.71 17.94 25.30
CA LEU A 176 18.82 17.38 24.53
C LEU A 176 19.68 16.49 25.43
N LEU A 177 20.15 15.38 24.90
CA LEU A 177 21.14 14.54 25.58
C LEU A 177 22.55 14.99 25.16
N SER A 178 23.48 15.02 26.12
CA SER A 178 24.90 15.21 25.81
C SER A 178 25.41 14.06 24.93
N PRO A 179 26.40 14.27 24.06
CA PRO A 179 26.99 13.21 23.23
C PRO A 179 27.42 11.97 24.02
N GLU A 180 27.95 12.14 25.23
CA GLU A 180 28.38 11.05 26.11
C GLU A 180 27.19 10.20 26.57
N ALA A 181 26.10 10.85 26.97
CA ALA A 181 24.87 10.18 27.37
C ALA A 181 24.21 9.45 26.18
N LEU A 182 24.25 10.04 24.99
CA LEU A 182 23.73 9.41 23.78
C LEU A 182 24.56 8.18 23.38
N GLY A 183 25.89 8.28 23.42
CA GLY A 183 26.80 7.19 23.08
C GLY A 183 26.78 6.01 24.06
N ALA A 184 26.28 6.23 25.29
CA ALA A 184 26.07 5.21 26.31
C ALA A 184 24.75 4.43 26.15
N LEU A 185 23.83 4.88 25.30
CA LEU A 185 22.63 4.12 24.97
C LEU A 185 22.97 2.91 24.07
N PRO A 186 22.10 1.90 24.00
CA PRO A 186 22.17 0.87 22.97
C PRO A 186 22.36 1.49 21.58
N HIS A 187 23.06 0.77 20.70
CA HIS A 187 23.45 1.13 19.33
C HIS A 187 24.13 2.52 19.24
N HIS A 188 24.71 3.00 20.34
CA HIS A 188 25.35 4.31 20.49
C HIS A 188 24.42 5.49 20.17
N GLY A 189 23.12 5.33 20.45
CA GLY A 189 22.10 6.33 20.14
C GLY A 189 21.83 6.45 18.64
N TRP A 190 21.43 7.63 18.17
CA TRP A 190 21.09 7.85 16.75
C TRP A 190 21.58 9.21 16.25
N VAL A 191 21.68 9.32 14.94
CA VAL A 191 21.94 10.59 14.24
C VAL A 191 20.60 11.25 13.93
N SER A 192 20.39 12.43 14.50
CA SER A 192 19.18 13.22 14.27
C SER A 192 19.17 13.85 12.87
N SER A 193 18.02 13.80 12.19
CA SER A 193 17.81 14.49 10.92
C SER A 193 16.34 14.92 10.77
N ASP A 194 16.12 16.17 10.35
CA ASP A 194 14.78 16.72 10.08
C ASP A 194 14.09 16.00 8.91
N ALA A 195 14.85 15.26 8.09
CA ALA A 195 14.29 14.44 7.01
C ALA A 195 13.22 13.45 7.50
N PHE A 196 13.32 12.95 8.73
CA PHE A 196 12.35 12.01 9.29
C PHE A 196 10.99 12.67 9.59
N GLU A 197 10.90 14.01 9.56
CA GLU A 197 9.66 14.77 9.72
C GLU A 197 9.23 15.44 8.40
N ASP A 198 9.86 15.09 7.26
CA ASP A 198 9.56 15.61 5.94
C ASP A 198 8.91 14.55 5.04
N SER A 199 7.83 14.88 4.33
CA SER A 199 7.13 13.94 3.44
C SER A 199 8.00 13.40 2.29
N ARG A 200 9.07 14.10 1.91
CA ARG A 200 10.05 13.62 0.92
C ARG A 200 10.76 12.34 1.35
N PHE A 201 10.79 12.03 2.66
CA PHE A 201 11.29 10.75 3.15
C PHE A 201 10.44 9.58 2.65
N CYS A 202 9.11 9.74 2.66
CA CYS A 202 8.17 8.74 2.17
C CYS A 202 8.15 8.63 0.63
N ALA A 203 8.51 9.72 -0.06
CA ALA A 203 8.54 9.79 -1.51
C ALA A 203 9.55 8.82 -2.15
N ALA A 204 10.53 8.33 -1.40
CA ALA A 204 11.47 7.33 -1.91
C ALA A 204 10.76 6.05 -2.42
N CYS A 205 9.63 5.68 -1.79
CA CYS A 205 8.79 4.57 -2.25
C CYS A 205 7.47 5.05 -2.85
N HIS A 206 6.81 6.05 -2.24
CA HIS A 206 5.46 6.48 -2.63
C HIS A 206 5.42 7.50 -3.78
N GLN A 207 6.50 7.60 -4.56
CA GLN A 207 6.60 8.44 -5.74
C GLN A 207 7.56 7.81 -6.73
N PHE A 208 7.05 7.43 -7.90
CA PHE A 208 7.94 7.01 -8.96
C PHE A 208 8.76 8.19 -9.48
N PRO A 209 10.00 7.93 -9.95
CA PRO A 209 10.84 8.97 -10.51
C PRO A 209 10.19 9.56 -11.78
N PRO A 210 10.64 10.74 -12.25
CA PRO A 210 10.02 11.41 -13.40
C PRO A 210 9.92 10.56 -14.67
N ASP A 211 10.88 9.66 -14.89
CA ASP A 211 11.00 8.68 -15.97
C ASP A 211 10.40 7.30 -15.64
N GLY A 212 9.79 7.16 -14.46
CA GLY A 212 9.09 5.96 -14.03
C GLY A 212 7.87 5.64 -14.90
N PHE A 213 7.29 4.45 -14.70
CA PHE A 213 6.21 3.97 -15.55
C PHE A 213 5.00 4.90 -15.52
N ARG A 214 4.56 5.32 -16.72
CA ARG A 214 3.41 6.19 -16.94
C ARG A 214 2.32 5.47 -17.72
N LEU A 215 1.09 5.76 -17.33
CA LEU A 215 -0.10 5.38 -18.07
C LEU A 215 -0.99 6.61 -18.23
N ASP A 216 -1.36 6.92 -19.47
CA ASP A 216 -2.16 8.10 -19.83
C ASP A 216 -1.55 9.42 -19.27
N GLY A 217 -0.22 9.54 -19.43
CA GLY A 217 0.56 10.71 -18.99
C GLY A 217 0.87 10.80 -17.50
N LYS A 218 0.26 9.95 -16.67
CA LYS A 218 0.38 9.97 -15.19
C LYS A 218 1.26 8.82 -14.70
N LEU A 219 2.11 9.06 -13.71
CA LEU A 219 2.86 7.98 -13.03
C LEU A 219 1.89 6.99 -12.40
N LEU A 220 2.28 5.72 -12.31
CA LEU A 220 1.49 4.72 -11.57
C LEU A 220 1.48 5.00 -10.07
N GLU A 221 2.62 5.41 -9.53
CA GLU A 221 2.76 5.91 -8.17
C GLU A 221 3.15 7.38 -8.18
N ASP A 222 2.24 8.24 -7.72
CA ASP A 222 2.36 9.70 -7.80
C ASP A 222 1.92 10.40 -6.50
N THR A 223 1.90 9.67 -5.38
CA THR A 223 1.25 10.08 -4.13
C THR A 223 1.89 11.32 -3.53
N TYR A 224 3.22 11.44 -3.58
CA TYR A 224 3.91 12.62 -3.07
C TYR A 224 3.58 13.86 -3.88
N GLU A 225 3.50 13.76 -5.21
CA GLU A 225 3.12 14.87 -6.08
C GLU A 225 1.66 15.27 -5.88
N GLU A 226 0.75 14.30 -5.74
CA GLU A 226 -0.64 14.54 -5.35
C GLU A 226 -0.72 15.27 -4.00
N TRP A 227 0.08 14.84 -3.01
CA TRP A 227 0.19 15.52 -1.72
C TRP A 227 0.72 16.93 -1.86
N ARG A 228 1.81 17.13 -2.61
CA ARG A 228 2.47 18.43 -2.78
C ARG A 228 1.54 19.48 -3.38
N ALA A 229 0.63 19.05 -4.26
CA ALA A 229 -0.37 19.93 -4.88
C ALA A 229 -1.57 20.26 -3.98
N SER A 230 -1.69 19.65 -2.80
CA SER A 230 -2.88 19.72 -1.94
C SER A 230 -2.92 20.94 -1.01
N PRO A 231 -4.10 21.26 -0.45
CA PRO A 231 -4.21 22.15 0.71
C PRO A 231 -3.36 21.71 1.91
N GLN A 232 -3.26 20.40 2.16
CA GLN A 232 -2.55 19.82 3.31
C GLN A 232 -1.05 20.12 3.27
N ALA A 233 -0.41 19.96 2.10
CA ALA A 233 0.99 20.34 1.92
C ALA A 233 1.22 21.85 2.15
N ARG A 234 0.31 22.70 1.65
CA ARG A 234 0.37 24.16 1.89
C ARG A 234 0.22 24.54 3.36
N LEU A 235 -0.49 23.72 4.15
CA LEU A 235 -0.63 23.87 5.59
C LEU A 235 0.51 23.21 6.38
N GLY A 236 1.51 22.62 5.70
CA GLY A 236 2.62 21.93 6.35
C GLY A 236 2.25 20.60 7.01
N VAL A 237 1.10 20.02 6.68
CA VAL A 237 0.68 18.71 7.18
C VAL A 237 1.45 17.64 6.40
N GLN A 238 2.40 16.99 7.07
CA GLN A 238 3.28 15.99 6.48
C GLN A 238 2.63 14.61 6.48
N CYS A 239 3.13 13.68 5.65
CA CYS A 239 2.71 12.28 5.65
C CYS A 239 2.71 11.68 7.07
N GLN A 240 3.77 11.97 7.82
CA GLN A 240 3.98 11.52 9.20
C GLN A 240 2.88 12.02 10.14
N THR A 241 2.30 13.20 9.92
CA THR A 241 1.25 13.76 10.78
C THR A 241 0.02 12.85 10.83
N CYS A 242 -0.36 12.25 9.70
CA CYS A 242 -1.55 11.40 9.59
C CYS A 242 -1.21 9.90 9.71
N HIS A 243 -0.12 9.45 9.09
CA HIS A 243 0.23 8.02 9.01
C HIS A 243 1.16 7.54 10.13
N MET A 244 1.82 8.47 10.83
CA MET A 244 2.67 8.20 11.99
C MET A 244 2.32 9.13 13.18
N PRO A 245 1.04 9.21 13.59
CA PRO A 245 0.61 10.14 14.63
C PRO A 245 1.41 9.85 15.91
N ASP A 246 1.94 10.90 16.52
CA ASP A 246 2.82 10.79 17.69
C ASP A 246 4.04 9.86 17.53
N ARG A 247 4.58 9.77 16.31
CA ARG A 247 5.71 8.89 15.94
C ARG A 247 5.40 7.40 16.14
N ARG A 248 4.11 7.04 16.17
CA ARG A 248 3.64 5.65 16.12
C ARG A 248 3.87 5.08 14.73
N HIS A 249 4.19 3.78 14.63
CA HIS A 249 4.57 3.13 13.37
C HIS A 249 3.37 2.40 12.74
N LEU A 250 2.21 3.07 12.72
CA LEU A 250 0.92 2.46 12.35
C LEU A 250 0.77 2.30 10.84
N PHE A 251 1.18 3.32 10.07
CA PHE A 251 1.13 3.35 8.61
C PHE A 251 -0.23 2.94 8.02
N ARG A 252 -1.31 3.28 8.73
CA ARG A 252 -2.68 2.92 8.33
C ARG A 252 -3.05 3.63 7.05
N GLY A 253 -3.87 2.97 6.23
CA GLY A 253 -4.28 3.49 4.93
C GLY A 253 -5.66 2.97 4.54
N ILE A 254 -5.84 2.66 3.26
CA ILE A 254 -7.15 2.25 2.70
C ILE A 254 -7.68 0.94 3.29
N HIS A 255 -6.82 0.08 3.86
CA HIS A 255 -7.20 -1.15 4.56
C HIS A 255 -7.74 -0.94 5.99
N ASP A 256 -7.64 0.27 6.55
CA ASP A 256 -8.12 0.58 7.90
C ASP A 256 -9.42 1.42 7.83
N PRO A 257 -10.59 0.86 8.19
CA PRO A 257 -11.86 1.57 8.04
C PRO A 257 -11.94 2.88 8.82
N GLU A 258 -11.32 2.97 10.00
CA GLU A 258 -11.32 4.19 10.81
C GLU A 258 -10.52 5.31 10.14
N THR A 259 -9.34 4.98 9.60
CA THR A 259 -8.50 5.90 8.83
C THR A 259 -9.24 6.40 7.60
N VAL A 260 -9.92 5.53 6.85
CA VAL A 260 -10.73 5.95 5.69
C VAL A 260 -11.87 6.88 6.13
N ARG A 261 -12.60 6.56 7.21
CA ARG A 261 -13.66 7.44 7.74
C ARG A 261 -13.13 8.81 8.15
N GLY A 262 -11.94 8.88 8.74
CA GLY A 262 -11.29 10.14 9.10
C GLY A 262 -10.91 11.00 7.89
N GLY A 263 -10.64 10.39 6.74
CA GLY A 263 -10.26 11.06 5.50
C GLY A 263 -11.42 11.65 4.69
N VAL A 264 -12.66 11.22 4.96
CA VAL A 264 -13.79 11.45 4.06
C VAL A 264 -15.03 12.04 4.73
N ASN A 265 -15.89 12.63 3.90
CA ASN A 265 -17.30 12.85 4.22
C ASN A 265 -18.15 11.97 3.30
N THR A 266 -18.98 11.09 3.85
CA THR A 266 -19.76 10.13 3.07
C THR A 266 -21.16 9.99 3.62
N GLY A 267 -22.11 9.64 2.76
CA GLY A 267 -23.47 9.34 3.20
C GLY A 267 -24.48 9.28 2.08
N SER A 268 -25.76 9.29 2.46
CA SER A 268 -26.87 9.37 1.52
C SER A 268 -27.98 10.29 2.01
N ARG A 269 -28.64 10.96 1.06
CA ARG A 269 -29.70 11.94 1.32
C ARG A 269 -30.75 11.96 0.22
N SER A 270 -31.82 12.73 0.45
CA SER A 270 -32.89 12.96 -0.53
C SER A 270 -33.56 11.67 -1.02
N PHE A 271 -33.72 10.68 -0.12
CA PHE A 271 -34.51 9.49 -0.43
C PHE A 271 -35.97 9.88 -0.67
N SER A 272 -36.54 9.40 -1.77
CA SER A 272 -37.94 9.64 -2.10
C SER A 272 -38.48 8.54 -3.01
N ILE A 273 -39.79 8.36 -2.95
CA ILE A 273 -40.56 7.53 -3.87
C ILE A 273 -41.63 8.44 -4.48
N ASP A 274 -41.59 8.63 -5.80
CA ASP A 274 -42.52 9.50 -6.52
C ASP A 274 -42.81 8.91 -7.91
N ARG A 275 -44.09 8.90 -8.30
CA ARG A 275 -44.56 8.41 -9.61
C ARG A 275 -43.98 7.05 -10.02
N GLY A 276 -43.94 6.11 -9.08
CA GLY A 276 -43.44 4.75 -9.30
C GLY A 276 -41.92 4.63 -9.43
N GLU A 277 -41.16 5.66 -9.04
CA GLU A 277 -39.70 5.65 -9.06
C GLU A 277 -39.11 5.89 -7.68
N VAL A 278 -38.03 5.17 -7.40
CA VAL A 278 -37.21 5.32 -6.20
C VAL A 278 -35.99 6.17 -6.53
N ARG A 279 -35.70 7.15 -5.68
CA ARG A 279 -34.55 8.06 -5.83
C ARG A 279 -33.78 8.19 -4.53
N VAL A 280 -32.46 8.24 -4.61
CA VAL A 280 -31.57 8.62 -3.50
C VAL A 280 -30.29 9.22 -4.05
N LEU A 281 -29.67 10.13 -3.31
CA LEU A 281 -28.32 10.60 -3.60
C LEU A 281 -27.33 9.94 -2.64
N VAL A 282 -26.34 9.23 -3.15
CA VAL A 282 -25.17 8.75 -2.38
C VAL A 282 -23.99 9.66 -2.70
N PHE A 283 -23.19 10.03 -1.71
CA PHE A 283 -22.03 10.91 -1.92
C PHE A 283 -20.80 10.43 -1.14
N LEU A 284 -19.62 10.77 -1.68
CA LEU A 284 -18.32 10.54 -1.08
C LEU A 284 -17.43 11.75 -1.41
N GLY A 285 -16.96 12.45 -0.40
CA GLY A 285 -16.04 13.59 -0.51
C GLY A 285 -14.68 13.27 0.10
N ASN A 286 -13.61 13.62 -0.61
CA ASN A 286 -12.25 13.59 -0.08
C ASN A 286 -12.01 14.89 0.71
N THR A 287 -12.32 14.90 2.01
CA THR A 287 -12.36 16.13 2.81
C THR A 287 -11.12 16.38 3.64
N ALA A 288 -10.35 15.34 3.97
CA ALA A 288 -9.19 15.48 4.84
C ALA A 288 -7.90 14.83 4.29
N THR A 289 -7.99 13.97 3.28
CA THR A 289 -6.80 13.33 2.69
C THR A 289 -6.00 14.32 1.85
N GLY A 290 -4.68 14.33 2.03
CA GLY A 290 -3.76 15.20 1.29
C GLY A 290 -3.48 14.76 -0.14
N HIS A 291 -3.86 13.57 -0.57
CA HIS A 291 -3.61 13.04 -1.92
C HIS A 291 -4.93 12.59 -2.56
N ARG A 292 -4.89 12.00 -3.76
CA ARG A 292 -6.12 11.48 -4.38
C ARG A 292 -6.70 10.32 -3.57
N LEU A 293 -8.02 10.17 -3.62
CA LEU A 293 -8.75 9.10 -2.94
C LEU A 293 -9.47 8.18 -3.96
N PRO A 294 -9.15 6.88 -3.99
CA PRO A 294 -7.86 6.33 -3.54
C PRO A 294 -6.71 6.91 -4.37
N THR A 295 -5.44 6.82 -3.92
CA THR A 295 -4.30 7.32 -4.71
C THR A 295 -3.89 6.32 -5.79
N TYR A 296 -3.52 5.10 -5.47
CA TYR A 296 -3.05 4.13 -6.47
C TYR A 296 -4.13 3.58 -7.41
N VAL A 297 -3.70 2.79 -8.40
CA VAL A 297 -4.58 1.98 -9.28
C VAL A 297 -5.21 0.78 -8.57
N THR A 298 -4.68 0.39 -7.40
CA THR A 298 -5.09 -0.84 -6.72
C THR A 298 -6.48 -0.77 -6.11
N PRO A 299 -6.82 0.26 -5.31
CA PRO A 299 -8.09 0.28 -4.61
C PRO A 299 -9.23 0.81 -5.48
N GLU A 300 -10.43 0.33 -5.20
CA GLU A 300 -11.67 0.81 -5.81
C GLU A 300 -12.66 1.21 -4.72
N ILE A 301 -13.37 2.33 -4.91
CA ILE A 301 -14.49 2.70 -4.05
C ILE A 301 -15.76 2.76 -4.90
N ARG A 302 -16.81 2.08 -4.45
CA ARG A 302 -18.13 2.05 -5.09
C ARG A 302 -19.13 2.84 -4.27
N LEU A 303 -19.73 3.86 -4.87
CA LEU A 303 -21.01 4.38 -4.41
C LEU A 303 -22.08 3.56 -5.12
N GLU A 304 -22.96 2.91 -4.38
CA GLU A 304 -23.98 2.03 -4.94
C GLU A 304 -25.33 2.18 -4.26
N ALA A 305 -26.38 1.96 -5.03
CA ALA A 305 -27.73 1.86 -4.51
C ALA A 305 -28.51 0.78 -5.29
N TYR A 306 -29.30 0.00 -4.56
CA TYR A 306 -30.08 -1.12 -5.07
C TYR A 306 -31.29 -1.37 -4.18
N GLN A 307 -32.34 -1.98 -4.73
CA GLN A 307 -33.52 -2.38 -3.97
C GLN A 307 -33.35 -3.80 -3.48
N THR A 308 -33.83 -4.10 -2.28
CA THR A 308 -33.87 -5.46 -1.72
C THR A 308 -35.29 -5.93 -1.53
N ASP A 309 -35.49 -7.24 -1.57
CA ASP A 309 -36.77 -7.85 -1.18
C ASP A 309 -36.90 -8.01 0.34
N ILE A 310 -37.95 -8.70 0.77
CA ILE A 310 -38.26 -8.93 2.19
C ILE A 310 -37.22 -9.79 2.91
N ASP A 311 -36.47 -10.61 2.16
CA ASP A 311 -35.42 -11.47 2.70
C ASP A 311 -34.07 -10.73 2.76
N GLY A 312 -34.03 -9.48 2.28
CA GLY A 312 -32.82 -8.65 2.22
C GLY A 312 -31.97 -8.90 0.98
N GLU A 313 -32.44 -9.73 0.04
CA GLU A 313 -31.70 -10.07 -1.16
C GLU A 313 -31.81 -8.95 -2.21
N ALA A 314 -30.71 -8.67 -2.90
CA ALA A 314 -30.67 -7.62 -3.90
C ALA A 314 -31.54 -8.00 -5.11
N ILE A 315 -32.48 -7.13 -5.47
CA ILE A 315 -33.37 -7.32 -6.62
C ILE A 315 -32.57 -7.04 -7.91
N PRO A 316 -32.53 -7.99 -8.87
CA PRO A 316 -31.84 -7.80 -10.14
C PRO A 316 -32.27 -6.53 -10.89
N ASP A 317 -31.35 -5.95 -11.68
CA ASP A 317 -31.55 -4.74 -12.50
C ASP A 317 -31.89 -3.45 -11.75
N THR A 318 -32.03 -3.50 -10.43
CA THR A 318 -32.26 -2.32 -9.58
C THR A 318 -30.97 -1.65 -9.15
N THR A 319 -29.80 -2.27 -9.35
CA THR A 319 -28.51 -1.73 -8.93
C THR A 319 -28.03 -0.60 -9.84
N GLN A 320 -27.48 0.45 -9.24
CA GLN A 320 -26.70 1.49 -9.92
C GLN A 320 -25.40 1.72 -9.14
N ILE A 321 -24.28 1.83 -9.85
CA ILE A 321 -22.94 1.99 -9.25
C ILE A 321 -22.24 3.20 -9.89
N ARG A 322 -21.58 4.00 -9.06
CA ARG A 322 -20.59 5.00 -9.46
C ARG A 322 -19.24 4.61 -8.87
N TRP A 323 -18.26 4.41 -9.75
CA TRP A 323 -16.89 4.07 -9.37
C TRP A 323 -16.06 5.33 -9.08
N VAL A 324 -15.30 5.28 -8.01
CA VAL A 324 -14.21 6.20 -7.64
C VAL A 324 -12.93 5.37 -7.60
N ALA A 325 -12.21 5.36 -8.73
CA ALA A 325 -11.02 4.54 -8.93
C ALA A 325 -10.23 4.99 -10.17
N ARG A 326 -9.00 4.51 -10.30
CA ARG A 326 -8.26 4.51 -11.57
C ARG A 326 -8.23 3.10 -12.12
N LYS A 327 -9.16 2.78 -13.02
CA LYS A 327 -9.35 1.43 -13.54
C LYS A 327 -8.47 1.21 -14.75
N VAL A 328 -7.64 0.17 -14.69
CA VAL A 328 -6.66 -0.18 -15.74
C VAL A 328 -6.83 -1.64 -16.19
N SER A 329 -6.29 -1.95 -17.37
CA SER A 329 -6.09 -3.34 -17.83
C SER A 329 -5.03 -4.05 -16.99
N LEU A 330 -5.06 -5.38 -16.95
CA LEU A 330 -4.14 -6.17 -16.10
C LEU A 330 -2.67 -6.08 -16.54
N ASP A 331 -2.44 -5.84 -17.84
CA ASP A 331 -1.13 -5.58 -18.41
C ASP A 331 -0.66 -4.12 -18.23
N LEU A 332 -1.45 -3.29 -17.53
CA LEU A 332 -1.21 -1.86 -17.32
C LEU A 332 -1.03 -1.06 -18.62
N GLY A 333 -1.46 -1.61 -19.77
CA GLY A 333 -1.33 -0.98 -21.09
C GLY A 333 -2.44 0.01 -21.44
N LYS A 334 -3.55 -0.01 -20.69
CA LYS A 334 -4.71 0.84 -20.94
C LYS A 334 -5.36 1.34 -19.65
N GLU A 335 -5.59 2.65 -19.57
CA GLU A 335 -6.51 3.23 -18.61
C GLU A 335 -7.93 3.22 -19.19
N TYR A 336 -8.89 2.67 -18.45
CA TYR A 336 -10.30 2.72 -18.84
C TYR A 336 -10.96 4.01 -18.37
N PHE A 337 -10.64 4.43 -17.15
CA PHE A 337 -11.05 5.71 -16.57
C PHE A 337 -10.23 6.02 -15.32
N ASP A 338 -10.21 7.30 -14.95
CA ASP A 338 -9.72 7.79 -13.65
C ASP A 338 -10.75 8.75 -13.05
N THR A 339 -11.42 8.28 -12.00
CA THR A 339 -12.43 9.03 -11.23
C THR A 339 -12.02 9.19 -9.77
N ARG A 340 -10.73 8.99 -9.46
CA ARG A 340 -10.18 9.23 -8.11
C ARG A 340 -10.40 10.68 -7.71
N LEU A 341 -10.76 10.91 -6.46
CA LEU A 341 -11.09 12.24 -5.94
C LEU A 341 -9.84 12.99 -5.51
N ALA A 342 -9.55 14.14 -6.13
CA ALA A 342 -8.56 15.07 -5.59
C ALA A 342 -9.01 15.64 -4.23
N PRO A 343 -8.10 16.18 -3.41
CA PRO A 343 -8.45 16.84 -2.16
C PRO A 343 -9.53 17.91 -2.37
N GLY A 344 -10.64 17.80 -1.63
CA GLY A 344 -11.82 18.67 -1.71
C GLY A 344 -12.90 18.24 -2.71
N GLU A 345 -12.64 17.26 -3.58
CA GLU A 345 -13.62 16.79 -4.55
C GLU A 345 -14.66 15.85 -3.93
N THR A 346 -15.84 15.80 -4.54
CA THR A 346 -16.95 14.92 -4.14
C THR A 346 -17.51 14.17 -5.34
N ALA A 347 -17.58 12.85 -5.23
CA ALA A 347 -18.36 12.01 -6.13
C ALA A 347 -19.80 11.90 -5.62
N THR A 348 -20.74 11.84 -6.56
CA THR A 348 -22.15 11.59 -6.26
C THR A 348 -22.74 10.53 -7.18
N LEU A 349 -23.54 9.62 -6.63
CA LEU A 349 -24.44 8.74 -7.35
C LEU A 349 -25.87 9.26 -7.16
N ALA A 350 -26.47 9.78 -8.23
CA ALA A 350 -27.90 10.08 -8.28
C ALA A 350 -28.64 8.81 -8.75
N TYR A 351 -29.12 8.02 -7.79
CA TYR A 351 -29.89 6.81 -8.07
C TYR A 351 -31.29 7.17 -8.53
N ARG A 352 -31.75 6.55 -9.61
CA ARG A 352 -33.13 6.65 -10.10
C ARG A 352 -33.52 5.38 -10.84
N LYS A 353 -34.42 4.60 -10.26
CA LYS A 353 -34.95 3.38 -10.88
C LYS A 353 -36.45 3.24 -10.63
N PRO A 354 -37.19 2.52 -11.50
CA PRO A 354 -38.55 2.10 -11.19
C PRO A 354 -38.59 1.33 -9.86
N LEU A 355 -39.65 1.56 -9.08
CA LEU A 355 -39.94 0.78 -7.88
C LEU A 355 -40.27 -0.66 -8.28
N SER A 356 -39.48 -1.62 -7.82
CA SER A 356 -39.78 -3.03 -8.02
C SER A 356 -41.00 -3.43 -7.20
N ARG A 357 -41.85 -4.31 -7.76
CA ARG A 357 -43.03 -4.85 -7.07
C ARG A 357 -42.69 -5.65 -5.82
N HIS A 358 -41.47 -6.20 -5.76
CA HIS A 358 -40.98 -7.01 -4.66
C HIS A 358 -40.10 -6.22 -3.68
N ALA A 359 -39.92 -4.92 -3.90
CA ALA A 359 -39.01 -4.12 -3.07
C ALA A 359 -39.58 -3.90 -1.67
N ASP A 360 -38.77 -4.23 -0.67
CA ASP A 360 -39.01 -3.97 0.76
C ASP A 360 -38.17 -2.81 1.27
N ALA A 361 -36.94 -2.65 0.74
CA ALA A 361 -36.07 -1.54 1.07
C ALA A 361 -35.23 -1.08 -0.13
N LEU A 362 -34.68 0.13 -0.03
CA LEU A 362 -33.56 0.61 -0.83
C LEU A 362 -32.32 0.65 0.05
N VAL A 363 -31.24 0.00 -0.38
CA VAL A 363 -29.92 0.10 0.24
C VAL A 363 -29.10 1.15 -0.50
N ALA A 364 -28.52 2.08 0.24
CA ALA A 364 -27.51 3.03 -0.23
C ALA A 364 -26.19 2.73 0.48
N ARG A 365 -25.13 2.47 -0.28
CA ARG A 365 -23.84 2.00 0.25
C ARG A 365 -22.65 2.70 -0.38
N VAL A 366 -21.61 2.92 0.42
CA VAL A 366 -20.26 3.23 -0.04
C VAL A 366 -19.36 2.10 0.40
N TYR A 367 -18.88 1.31 -0.56
CA TYR A 367 -18.08 0.12 -0.35
C TYR A 367 -16.65 0.35 -0.83
N VAL A 368 -15.67 -0.02 0.00
CA VAL A 368 -14.24 0.12 -0.28
C VAL A 368 -13.67 -1.26 -0.56
N GLU A 369 -12.93 -1.37 -1.66
CA GLU A 369 -12.20 -2.58 -2.06
C GLU A 369 -10.71 -2.25 -2.15
N PRO A 370 -9.95 -2.41 -1.05
CA PRO A 370 -8.53 -2.07 -1.00
C PRO A 370 -7.68 -2.77 -2.08
N ASP A 371 -7.98 -4.06 -2.33
CA ASP A 371 -7.16 -4.94 -3.17
C ASP A 371 -7.83 -5.30 -4.50
N ALA A 372 -8.66 -4.40 -5.05
CA ALA A 372 -9.47 -4.69 -6.23
C ALA A 372 -8.65 -5.08 -7.46
N LEU A 373 -7.55 -4.37 -7.76
CA LEU A 373 -6.65 -4.75 -8.85
C LEU A 373 -5.91 -6.06 -8.56
N TYR A 374 -5.36 -6.21 -7.34
CA TYR A 374 -4.60 -7.40 -6.96
C TYR A 374 -5.45 -8.67 -7.02
N SER A 375 -6.71 -8.62 -6.57
CA SER A 375 -7.64 -9.74 -6.69
C SER A 375 -7.77 -10.24 -8.14
N ARG A 376 -7.82 -9.30 -9.10
CA ARG A 376 -7.90 -9.63 -10.53
C ARG A 376 -6.58 -10.18 -11.07
N ILE A 377 -5.45 -9.64 -10.62
CA ILE A 377 -4.11 -10.13 -10.99
C ILE A 377 -3.92 -11.56 -10.50
N TYR A 378 -4.17 -11.84 -9.22
CA TYR A 378 -4.01 -13.18 -8.64
C TYR A 378 -4.93 -14.21 -9.31
N GLN A 379 -6.17 -13.83 -9.61
CA GLN A 379 -7.06 -14.70 -10.37
C GLN A 379 -6.49 -15.01 -11.76
N ALA A 380 -6.03 -14.00 -12.50
CA ALA A 380 -5.45 -14.20 -13.82
C ALA A 380 -4.16 -15.04 -13.80
N LEU A 381 -3.31 -14.85 -12.78
CA LEU A 381 -2.11 -15.66 -12.58
C LEU A 381 -2.45 -17.14 -12.37
N LEU A 382 -3.46 -17.44 -11.55
CA LEU A 382 -3.92 -18.81 -11.32
C LEU A 382 -4.61 -19.43 -12.54
N GLU A 383 -5.28 -18.63 -13.37
CA GLU A 383 -5.84 -19.09 -14.64
C GLU A 383 -4.74 -19.42 -15.66
N LEU A 384 -3.62 -18.69 -15.62
CA LEU A 384 -2.48 -18.90 -16.53
C LEU A 384 -1.55 -20.04 -16.08
N SER A 385 -1.28 -20.14 -14.78
CA SER A 385 -0.36 -21.11 -14.18
C SER A 385 -0.93 -21.67 -12.87
N PRO A 386 -1.97 -22.54 -12.94
CA PRO A 386 -2.64 -23.06 -11.74
C PRO A 386 -1.73 -23.91 -10.84
N ASP A 387 -0.69 -24.50 -11.43
CA ASP A 387 0.26 -25.41 -10.80
C ASP A 387 1.71 -24.86 -10.81
N GLY A 388 1.88 -23.56 -11.07
CA GLY A 388 3.20 -22.92 -10.98
C GLY A 388 3.74 -22.86 -9.54
N GLU A 389 5.06 -22.68 -9.39
CA GLU A 389 5.72 -22.66 -8.07
C GLU A 389 5.09 -21.64 -7.11
N GLY A 390 4.74 -20.46 -7.62
CA GLY A 390 4.08 -19.42 -6.81
C GLY A 390 2.59 -19.66 -6.53
N ALA A 391 1.93 -20.63 -7.18
CA ALA A 391 0.47 -20.79 -7.13
C ALA A 391 -0.11 -21.00 -5.72
N PRO A 392 0.52 -21.74 -4.78
CA PRO A 392 0.04 -21.82 -3.40
C PRO A 392 -0.05 -20.45 -2.71
N LEU A 393 0.99 -19.63 -2.86
CA LEU A 393 1.05 -18.28 -2.30
C LEU A 393 0.04 -17.34 -2.98
N ILE A 394 -0.13 -17.44 -4.30
CA ILE A 394 -1.14 -16.65 -5.02
C ILE A 394 -2.56 -17.03 -4.61
N ARG A 395 -2.85 -18.31 -4.32
CA ARG A 395 -4.15 -18.74 -3.77
C ARG A 395 -4.43 -18.14 -2.40
N GLU A 396 -3.44 -18.11 -1.53
CA GLU A 396 -3.53 -17.45 -0.22
C GLU A 396 -3.82 -15.96 -0.38
N ALA A 397 -3.06 -15.27 -1.23
CA ALA A 397 -3.21 -13.84 -1.48
C ALA A 397 -4.57 -13.49 -2.12
N LEU A 398 -5.09 -14.33 -3.01
CA LEU A 398 -6.43 -14.19 -3.57
C LEU A 398 -7.51 -14.33 -2.49
N ALA A 399 -7.33 -15.26 -1.56
CA ALA A 399 -8.27 -15.43 -0.45
C ALA A 399 -8.23 -14.23 0.51
N GLU A 400 -7.04 -13.69 0.83
CA GLU A 400 -6.90 -12.48 1.65
C GLU A 400 -7.52 -11.26 0.97
N SER A 401 -7.16 -10.98 -0.28
CA SER A 401 -7.63 -9.81 -1.03
C SER A 401 -9.15 -9.79 -1.21
N ARG A 402 -9.79 -10.95 -1.37
CA ARG A 402 -11.27 -11.05 -1.41
C ARG A 402 -11.96 -10.72 -0.08
N ARG A 403 -11.25 -10.78 1.04
CA ARG A 403 -11.77 -10.45 2.38
C ARG A 403 -11.47 -9.02 2.83
N SER A 404 -10.69 -8.26 2.07
CA SER A 404 -10.24 -6.93 2.52
C SER A 404 -11.29 -5.83 2.34
N GLY A 405 -12.34 -6.08 1.55
CA GLY A 405 -13.40 -5.11 1.31
C GLY A 405 -14.28 -4.86 2.52
N PHE A 406 -14.77 -3.64 2.67
CA PHE A 406 -15.65 -3.26 3.78
C PHE A 406 -16.63 -2.15 3.40
N SER A 407 -17.76 -2.12 4.11
CA SER A 407 -18.75 -1.04 3.98
C SER A 407 -18.32 0.16 4.81
N LEU A 408 -17.99 1.27 4.13
CA LEU A 408 -17.63 2.53 4.77
C LEU A 408 -18.88 3.25 5.30
N TYR A 409 -19.97 3.16 4.54
CA TYR A 409 -21.28 3.69 4.86
C TYR A 409 -22.35 2.77 4.28
N GLU A 410 -23.39 2.48 5.05
CA GLU A 410 -24.57 1.77 4.58
C GLU A 410 -25.82 2.32 5.25
N LYS A 411 -26.87 2.54 4.46
CA LYS A 411 -28.18 2.94 4.97
C LYS A 411 -29.29 2.24 4.22
N HIS A 412 -30.21 1.70 5.00
CA HIS A 412 -31.42 1.03 4.52
C HIS A 412 -32.59 2.00 4.64
N TYR A 413 -33.31 2.19 3.54
CA TYR A 413 -34.51 3.01 3.46
C TYR A 413 -35.72 2.08 3.26
N PRO A 414 -36.56 1.88 4.28
CA PRO A 414 -37.77 1.08 4.15
C PRO A 414 -38.69 1.64 3.06
N ILE A 415 -39.24 0.75 2.24
CA ILE A 415 -40.22 1.08 1.21
C ILE A 415 -41.60 0.72 1.76
N PRO A 416 -42.50 1.71 2.00
CA PRO A 416 -43.81 1.43 2.59
C PRO A 416 -44.65 0.51 1.71
N LYS A 417 -45.12 -0.60 2.28
CA LYS A 417 -46.10 -1.48 1.62
C LYS A 417 -47.48 -0.84 1.68
N GLY A 418 -47.88 -0.18 0.58
CA GLY A 418 -49.29 0.16 0.32
C GLY A 418 -49.56 1.59 -0.18
N ARG A 419 -49.77 1.72 -1.50
CA ARG A 419 -50.89 2.41 -2.19
C ARG A 419 -50.76 2.24 -3.72
N HIS A 420 -50.67 1.00 -4.21
CA HIS A 420 -50.76 0.70 -5.65
C HIS A 420 -51.72 -0.46 -5.94
N ARG A 421 -52.76 -0.62 -5.11
CA ARG A 421 -53.89 -1.54 -5.38
C ARG A 421 -55.12 -0.86 -5.98
N GLU A 422 -55.05 0.45 -6.27
CA GLU A 422 -56.14 1.19 -6.89
C GLU A 422 -55.60 2.00 -8.05
N GLN A 423 -55.59 1.38 -9.24
CA GLN A 423 -55.86 1.99 -10.55
C GLN A 423 -55.49 0.98 -11.64
N GLU A 424 -56.37 0.01 -11.85
CA GLU A 424 -56.63 -0.53 -13.19
C GLU A 424 -58.15 -0.37 -13.43
N PRO A 425 -58.59 0.26 -14.53
CA PRO A 425 -59.95 0.14 -15.02
C PRO A 425 -60.22 -1.24 -15.64
#